data_AF-A0A418XZK0-F1
#
_entry.id   AF-A0A418XZK0-F1
#
_cell.length_a   1.000
_cell.length_b   1.000
_cell.length_c   1.000
_cell.angle_alpha   90.00
_cell.angle_beta   90.00
_cell.angle_gamma   90.00
#
_symmetry.space_group_name_H-M   'P 1'
#
loop_
_entity.id
_entity.type
_entity.pdbx_description
1 polymer ?
#
loop_
_entity_poly.entity_id
_entity_poly.type
_entity_poly.pdbx_seq_one_letter_code
_entity_poly.pdbx_strand_id
1 'polypeptide(L)'
;MPVSEGILTEISSLYYGFKNSADVADYLFKNRKEIRIISDSLWEQSVENIFGVKPKNYLHAMQIINKNKHEISDQEDIAVVNALHEVLLEYDVIIDKRYIDISKSLLPLFVGDLKRLCIALASHSAHLERLPAAKLLKILRRV
;
A
#
# COMPACT_ATOMS: atom_id res chain seq x y z
N MET A 1 1.21 -9.09 -13.00
CA MET A 1 0.62 -7.78 -12.62
C MET A 1 0.62 -7.74 -11.11
N PRO A 2 1.26 -6.77 -10.46
CA PRO A 2 1.48 -6.80 -9.01
C PRO A 2 0.19 -6.73 -8.19
N VAL A 3 -0.84 -6.00 -8.65
CA VAL A 3 -2.15 -5.91 -7.97
C VAL A 3 -3.29 -5.80 -8.97
N SER A 4 -4.54 -6.11 -8.58
CA SER A 4 -5.71 -6.02 -9.46
C SER A 4 -6.20 -4.59 -9.69
N GLU A 5 -6.92 -4.37 -10.80
CA GLU A 5 -7.49 -3.05 -11.12
C GLU A 5 -8.55 -2.57 -10.13
N GLY A 6 -9.30 -3.53 -9.55
CA GLY A 6 -10.30 -3.22 -8.51
C GLY A 6 -9.63 -2.52 -7.32
N ILE A 7 -8.49 -3.04 -6.87
CA ILE A 7 -7.73 -2.46 -5.77
C ILE A 7 -7.20 -1.06 -6.12
N LEU A 8 -6.69 -0.82 -7.34
CA LEU A 8 -6.26 0.52 -7.76
C LEU A 8 -7.42 1.54 -7.75
N THR A 9 -8.64 1.09 -8.05
CA THR A 9 -9.85 1.92 -8.02
C THR A 9 -10.27 2.24 -6.59
N GLU A 10 -10.21 1.27 -5.68
CA GLU A 10 -10.48 1.45 -4.25
C GLU A 10 -9.48 2.43 -3.62
N ILE A 11 -8.19 2.26 -3.90
CA ILE A 11 -7.13 3.19 -3.45
C ILE A 11 -7.41 4.60 -3.96
N SER A 12 -7.78 4.74 -5.24
CA SER A 12 -8.11 6.05 -5.82
C SER A 12 -9.25 6.74 -5.06
N SER A 13 -10.30 5.99 -4.73
CA SER A 13 -11.44 6.50 -3.96
C SER A 13 -11.02 6.92 -2.55
N LEU A 14 -10.21 6.09 -1.88
CA LEU A 14 -9.71 6.35 -0.53
C LEU A 14 -8.86 7.63 -0.45
N TYR A 15 -7.91 7.80 -1.38
CA TYR A 15 -7.07 9.00 -1.43
C TYR A 15 -7.83 10.24 -1.91
N TYR A 16 -8.84 10.07 -2.77
CA TYR A 16 -9.73 11.18 -3.14
C TYR A 16 -10.54 11.67 -1.93
N GLY A 17 -11.12 10.77 -1.14
CA GLY A 17 -11.83 11.13 0.08
C GLY A 17 -10.91 11.80 1.10
N PHE A 18 -9.70 11.26 1.31
CA PHE A 18 -8.69 11.84 2.20
C PHE A 18 -8.36 13.28 1.80
N LYS A 19 -8.09 13.52 0.52
CA LYS A 19 -7.74 14.83 -0.02
C LYS A 19 -8.82 15.89 0.21
N ASN A 20 -10.09 15.48 0.14
CA ASN A 20 -11.22 16.40 0.26
C ASN A 20 -11.78 16.47 1.69
N SER A 21 -11.15 15.80 2.66
CA SER A 21 -11.59 15.86 4.06
C SER A 21 -11.17 17.18 4.71
N ALA A 22 -12.09 17.80 5.45
CA ALA A 22 -11.79 18.94 6.29
C ALA A 22 -11.01 18.55 7.56
N ASP A 23 -11.24 17.33 8.07
CA ASP A 23 -10.51 16.75 9.20
C ASP A 23 -9.85 15.44 8.76
N VAL A 24 -8.53 15.47 8.57
CA VAL A 24 -7.76 14.33 8.10
C VAL A 24 -7.65 13.23 9.16
N ALA A 25 -7.62 13.59 10.44
CA ALA A 25 -7.45 12.62 11.52
C ALA A 25 -8.75 11.83 11.72
N ASP A 26 -9.89 12.52 11.75
CA ASP A 26 -11.22 11.90 11.82
C ASP A 26 -11.50 11.03 10.58
N TYR A 27 -11.12 11.50 9.38
CA TYR A 27 -11.25 10.72 8.15
C TYR A 27 -10.47 9.40 8.23
N LEU A 28 -9.19 9.45 8.62
CA LEU A 28 -8.37 8.24 8.72
C LEU A 28 -8.89 7.29 9.80
N PHE A 29 -9.37 7.83 10.93
CA PHE A 29 -9.97 7.02 11.98
C PHE A 29 -11.22 6.27 11.50
N LYS A 30 -12.14 6.99 10.84
CA LYS A 30 -13.39 6.41 10.28
C LYS A 30 -13.11 5.37 9.21
N ASN A 31 -12.11 5.60 8.36
CA ASN A 31 -11.76 4.72 7.25
C ASN A 31 -10.67 3.68 7.58
N ARG A 32 -10.25 3.56 8.84
CA ARG A 32 -9.18 2.63 9.26
C ARG A 32 -9.41 1.18 8.81
N LYS A 33 -10.66 0.71 8.89
CA LYS A 33 -11.01 -0.65 8.46
C LYS A 33 -10.82 -0.83 6.94
N GLU A 34 -11.19 0.18 6.17
CA GLU A 34 -11.03 0.16 4.71
C GLU A 34 -9.56 0.27 4.32
N ILE A 35 -8.80 1.17 4.97
CA ILE A 35 -7.34 1.25 4.84
C ILE A 35 -6.72 -0.12 5.07
N ARG A 36 -7.13 -0.82 6.14
CA ARG A 36 -6.66 -2.17 6.43
C ARG A 36 -6.97 -3.16 5.31
N ILE A 37 -8.21 -3.24 4.85
CA ILE A 37 -8.63 -4.18 3.79
C ILE A 37 -7.84 -3.96 2.50
N ILE A 38 -7.65 -2.69 2.13
CA ILE A 38 -6.85 -2.31 0.96
C ILE A 38 -5.38 -2.69 1.17
N SER A 39 -4.79 -2.36 2.33
CA SER A 39 -3.40 -2.70 2.61
C SER A 39 -3.19 -4.22 2.69
N ASP A 40 -4.14 -4.98 3.23
CA ASP A 40 -4.16 -6.45 3.23
C ASP A 40 -4.12 -6.99 1.79
N SER A 41 -4.98 -6.46 0.93
CA SER A 41 -5.03 -6.84 -0.49
C SER A 41 -3.75 -6.48 -1.23
N LEU A 42 -3.16 -5.32 -0.93
CA LEU A 42 -1.92 -4.84 -1.53
C LEU A 42 -0.75 -5.77 -1.23
N TRP A 43 -0.49 -6.08 0.05
CA TRP A 43 0.64 -6.94 0.39
C TRP A 43 0.41 -8.39 -0.06
N GLU A 44 -0.82 -8.90 -0.02
CA GLU A 44 -1.12 -10.26 -0.44
C GLU A 44 -0.83 -10.44 -1.94
N GLN A 45 -1.42 -9.58 -2.77
CA GLN A 45 -1.29 -9.68 -4.22
C GLN A 45 0.14 -9.34 -4.68
N SER A 46 0.77 -8.31 -4.11
CA SER A 46 2.12 -7.94 -4.53
C SER A 46 3.12 -9.06 -4.24
N VAL A 47 3.04 -9.68 -3.06
CA VAL A 47 3.93 -10.78 -2.69
C VAL A 47 3.65 -12.03 -3.55
N GLU A 48 2.38 -12.39 -3.72
CA GLU A 48 2.00 -13.55 -4.54
C GLU A 48 2.44 -13.39 -6.00
N ASN A 49 2.26 -12.20 -6.58
CA ASN A 49 2.56 -11.94 -7.98
C ASN A 49 4.07 -11.77 -8.26
N ILE A 50 4.83 -11.21 -7.33
CA ILE A 50 6.29 -10.96 -7.51
C ILE A 50 7.09 -12.21 -7.13
N PHE A 51 6.76 -12.87 -6.02
CA PHE A 51 7.53 -14.01 -5.51
C PHE A 51 6.91 -15.37 -5.82
N GLY A 52 5.69 -15.44 -6.37
CA GLY A 52 4.99 -16.69 -6.66
C GLY A 52 4.53 -17.46 -5.42
N VAL A 53 4.52 -16.82 -4.24
CA VAL A 53 4.17 -17.45 -2.95
C VAL A 53 3.03 -16.68 -2.31
N LYS A 54 1.91 -17.37 -2.05
CA LYS A 54 0.78 -16.79 -1.34
C LYS A 54 1.10 -16.59 0.16
N PRO A 55 1.24 -15.34 0.66
CA PRO A 55 1.46 -15.09 2.08
C PRO A 55 0.24 -15.48 2.92
N LYS A 56 0.47 -15.80 4.20
CA LYS A 56 -0.59 -16.23 5.14
C LYS A 56 -1.11 -15.06 5.99
N ASN A 57 -0.26 -14.07 6.20
CA ASN A 57 -0.47 -12.84 6.96
C ASN A 57 0.69 -11.87 6.66
N TYR A 58 0.60 -10.64 7.16
CA TYR A 58 1.60 -9.59 6.94
C TYR A 58 3.02 -9.95 7.44
N LEU A 59 3.14 -10.70 8.55
CA LEU A 59 4.45 -11.17 9.04
C LEU A 59 5.07 -12.20 8.10
N HIS A 60 4.27 -13.14 7.58
CA HIS A 60 4.72 -14.11 6.58
C HIS A 60 5.12 -13.40 5.27
N ALA A 61 4.36 -12.39 4.85
CA ALA A 61 4.73 -11.52 3.71
C ALA A 61 6.09 -10.84 3.94
N MET A 62 6.31 -10.28 5.14
CA MET A 62 7.59 -9.65 5.50
C MET A 62 8.76 -10.64 5.53
N GLN A 63 8.53 -11.89 5.97
CA GLN A 63 9.53 -12.96 5.90
C GLN A 63 9.90 -13.33 4.45
N ILE A 64 8.90 -13.46 3.57
CA ILE A 64 9.11 -13.74 2.14
C ILE A 64 9.95 -12.63 1.50
N ILE A 65 9.60 -11.36 1.75
CA ILE A 65 10.35 -10.21 1.23
C ILE A 65 11.80 -10.25 1.73
N ASN A 66 12.02 -10.38 3.03
CA ASN A 66 13.37 -10.34 3.59
C ASN A 66 14.25 -11.49 3.09
N LYS A 67 13.67 -12.66 2.85
CA LYS A 67 14.41 -13.81 2.32
C LYS A 67 14.77 -13.64 0.84
N ASN A 68 13.86 -13.13 0.01
CA ASN A 68 14.00 -13.23 -1.45
C ASN A 68 14.22 -11.88 -2.16
N LYS A 69 14.18 -10.73 -1.46
CA LYS A 69 14.29 -9.40 -2.11
C LYS A 69 15.55 -9.17 -2.96
N HIS A 70 16.62 -9.92 -2.68
CA HIS A 70 17.89 -9.82 -3.39
C HIS A 70 17.92 -10.63 -4.69
N GLU A 71 16.91 -11.48 -4.92
CA GLU A 71 16.78 -12.31 -6.11
C GLU A 71 16.00 -11.59 -7.24
N ILE A 72 15.39 -10.45 -6.93
CA ILE A 72 14.62 -9.64 -7.89
C ILE A 72 15.60 -8.88 -8.79
N SER A 73 15.45 -9.03 -10.10
CA SER A 73 16.26 -8.32 -11.10
C SER A 73 15.53 -7.12 -11.73
N ASP A 74 14.20 -7.16 -11.78
CA ASP A 74 13.38 -6.10 -12.35
C ASP A 74 13.31 -4.88 -11.42
N GLN A 75 13.61 -3.69 -11.97
CA GLN A 75 13.69 -2.45 -11.19
C GLN A 75 12.33 -1.95 -10.69
N GLU A 76 11.25 -2.23 -11.43
CA GLU A 76 9.90 -1.82 -11.03
C GLU A 76 9.41 -2.71 -9.88
N ASP A 77 9.65 -4.01 -9.94
CA ASP A 77 9.38 -4.95 -8.86
C ASP A 77 10.20 -4.63 -7.60
N ILE A 78 11.48 -4.26 -7.75
CA ILE A 78 12.32 -3.80 -6.63
C ILE A 78 11.69 -2.57 -5.96
N ALA A 79 11.22 -1.60 -6.75
CA ALA A 79 10.59 -0.39 -6.21
C ALA A 79 9.31 -0.72 -5.43
N VAL A 80 8.46 -1.61 -5.96
CA VAL A 80 7.26 -2.09 -5.27
C VAL A 80 7.62 -2.81 -3.98
N VAL A 81 8.57 -3.73 -4.01
CA VAL A 81 8.98 -4.53 -2.85
C VAL A 81 9.60 -3.68 -1.75
N ASN A 82 10.41 -2.69 -2.10
CA ASN A 82 11.00 -1.76 -1.12
C ASN A 82 9.90 -0.93 -0.43
N ALA A 83 8.99 -0.32 -1.22
CA ALA A 83 7.89 0.45 -0.66
C ALA A 83 6.93 -0.41 0.17
N LEU A 84 6.70 -1.65 -0.26
CA LEU A 84 5.89 -2.61 0.47
C LEU A 84 6.52 -3.01 1.81
N HIS A 85 7.84 -3.21 1.82
CA HIS A 85 8.57 -3.52 3.04
C HIS A 85 8.46 -2.39 4.07
N GLU A 86 8.54 -1.12 3.64
CA GLU A 86 8.31 0.04 4.52
C GLU A 86 6.92 0.03 5.15
N VAL A 87 5.87 -0.22 4.35
CA VAL A 87 4.49 -0.35 4.85
C VAL A 87 4.35 -1.47 5.89
N LEU A 88 5.02 -2.61 5.67
CA LEU A 88 4.93 -3.77 6.55
C LEU A 88 5.63 -3.56 7.90
N LEU A 89 6.68 -2.72 7.95
CA LEU A 89 7.37 -2.36 9.21
C LEU A 89 6.49 -1.55 10.16
N GLU A 90 5.57 -0.76 9.61
CA GLU A 90 4.66 0.12 10.35
C GLU A 90 3.22 -0.44 10.42
N TYR A 91 3.01 -1.68 9.99
CA TYR A 91 1.70 -2.27 9.77
C TYR A 91 0.87 -2.45 11.06
N ASP A 92 1.52 -2.56 12.21
CA ASP A 92 0.85 -2.71 13.50
C ASP A 92 -0.09 -1.53 13.81
N VAL A 93 0.22 -0.34 13.28
CA VAL A 93 -0.59 0.88 13.38
C VAL A 93 -1.95 0.74 12.68
N ILE A 94 -2.08 -0.18 11.71
CA ILE A 94 -3.33 -0.51 11.02
C ILE A 94 -4.11 -1.59 11.78
N ILE A 95 -3.42 -2.53 12.41
CA ILE A 95 -4.06 -3.70 13.05
C ILE A 95 -4.64 -3.31 14.42
N ASP A 96 -3.86 -2.72 15.31
CA ASP A 96 -4.25 -2.62 16.72
C ASP A 96 -4.94 -1.29 17.05
N LYS A 97 -6.24 -1.33 17.38
CA LYS A 97 -7.02 -0.14 17.77
C LYS A 97 -6.50 0.52 19.06
N ARG A 98 -5.74 -0.23 19.86
CA ARG A 98 -5.18 0.16 21.15
C ARG A 98 -3.67 0.39 21.09
N TYR A 99 -3.10 0.51 19.89
CA TYR A 99 -1.69 0.85 19.75
C TYR A 99 -1.48 2.27 20.29
N ILE A 100 -1.00 2.37 21.53
CA ILE A 100 -0.72 3.61 22.26
C ILE A 100 0.78 3.90 22.17
N ASP A 101 1.40 3.65 21.03
CA ASP A 101 2.65 4.31 20.73
C ASP A 101 2.30 5.67 20.13
N ILE A 102 2.36 6.69 20.95
CA ILE A 102 2.06 8.08 20.58
C ILE A 102 2.99 8.57 19.45
N SER A 103 4.12 7.88 19.23
CA SER A 103 5.05 8.17 18.13
C SER A 103 4.60 7.58 16.78
N LYS A 104 3.67 6.61 16.78
CA LYS A 104 3.19 5.94 15.57
C LYS A 104 1.72 6.25 15.30
N SER A 105 1.45 6.91 14.19
CA SER A 105 0.11 7.33 13.78
C SER A 105 -0.23 6.79 12.39
N LEU A 106 -1.51 6.54 12.17
CA LEU A 106 -2.03 6.13 10.87
C LEU A 106 -1.75 7.18 9.78
N LEU A 107 -1.62 8.45 10.17
CA LEU A 107 -1.36 9.55 9.23
C LEU A 107 0.01 9.43 8.55
N PRO A 108 1.16 9.38 9.26
CA PRO A 108 2.48 9.14 8.65
C PRO A 108 2.53 7.92 7.72
N LEU A 109 1.97 6.79 8.15
CA LEU A 109 1.88 5.58 7.33
C LEU A 109 1.08 5.81 6.04
N PHE A 110 -0.07 6.48 6.15
CA PHE A 110 -0.97 6.71 5.03
C PHE A 110 -0.43 7.70 4.00
N VAL A 111 0.13 8.83 4.46
CA VAL A 111 0.67 9.89 3.56
C VAL A 111 2.11 9.63 3.13
N GLY A 112 2.82 8.77 3.86
CA GLY A 112 4.20 8.36 3.59
C GLY A 112 4.26 7.03 2.86
N ASP A 113 4.40 5.94 3.62
CA ASP A 113 4.80 4.63 3.09
C ASP A 113 3.72 4.04 2.16
N LEU A 114 2.45 4.10 2.56
CA LEU A 114 1.36 3.58 1.75
C LEU A 114 1.21 4.38 0.44
N LYS A 115 1.40 5.70 0.50
CA LYS A 115 1.40 6.55 -0.70
C LYS A 115 2.54 6.17 -1.64
N ARG A 116 3.76 5.96 -1.11
CA ARG A 116 4.92 5.53 -1.91
C ARG A 116 4.66 4.18 -2.58
N LEU A 117 4.10 3.22 -1.86
CA LEU A 117 3.69 1.93 -2.42
C LEU A 117 2.66 2.11 -3.55
N CYS A 118 1.63 2.92 -3.35
CA CYS A 118 0.61 3.18 -4.37
C CYS A 118 1.19 3.85 -5.62
N ILE A 119 2.17 4.74 -5.47
CA ILE A 119 2.89 5.35 -6.60
C ILE A 119 3.72 4.30 -7.35
N ALA A 120 4.47 3.45 -6.63
CA ALA A 120 5.27 2.39 -7.24
C ALA A 120 4.38 1.43 -8.05
N LEU A 121 3.28 0.97 -7.45
CA LEU A 121 2.31 0.10 -8.12
C LEU A 121 1.67 0.76 -9.35
N ALA A 122 1.22 2.00 -9.23
CA ALA A 122 0.57 2.69 -10.35
C ALA A 122 1.55 3.10 -11.46
N SER A 123 2.85 3.18 -11.17
CA SER A 123 3.89 3.50 -12.15
C SER A 123 4.49 2.27 -12.83
N HIS A 124 4.26 1.07 -12.29
CA HIS A 124 4.75 -0.18 -12.86
C HIS A 124 4.16 -0.41 -14.27
N SER A 125 5.00 -0.83 -15.21
CA SER A 125 4.66 -1.10 -16.62
C SER A 125 3.43 -1.99 -16.82
N ALA A 126 3.18 -2.94 -15.91
CA ALA A 126 1.97 -3.77 -15.91
C ALA A 126 0.66 -2.97 -15.83
N HIS A 127 0.74 -1.69 -15.43
CA HIS A 127 -0.37 -0.78 -15.18
C HIS A 127 -0.37 0.50 -16.03
N LEU A 128 0.69 0.80 -16.80
CA LEU A 128 0.87 2.09 -17.47
C LEU A 128 -0.30 2.49 -18.40
N GLU A 129 -0.89 1.54 -19.11
CA GLU A 129 -1.99 1.80 -20.04
C GLU A 129 -3.37 1.82 -19.36
N ARG A 130 -3.43 1.57 -18.05
CA ARG A 130 -4.70 1.36 -17.34
C ARG A 130 -5.22 2.67 -16.76
N LEU A 131 -6.47 2.98 -17.09
CA LEU A 131 -7.17 4.18 -16.59
C LEU A 131 -7.15 4.31 -15.06
N PRO A 132 -7.35 3.23 -14.25
CA PRO A 132 -7.25 3.32 -12.79
C PRO A 132 -5.88 3.79 -12.30
N ALA A 133 -4.79 3.31 -12.89
CA ALA A 133 -3.43 3.67 -12.50
C ALA A 133 -3.11 5.15 -12.81
N ALA A 134 -3.47 5.61 -14.01
CA ALA A 134 -3.31 7.01 -14.40
C ALA A 134 -4.11 7.97 -13.49
N LYS A 135 -5.34 7.59 -13.13
CA LYS A 135 -6.18 8.35 -12.18
C LYS A 135 -5.53 8.39 -10.79
N LEU A 136 -5.05 7.25 -10.29
CA LEU A 136 -4.41 7.16 -9.00
C LEU A 136 -3.18 8.08 -8.94
N LEU A 137 -2.27 8.02 -9.90
CA LEU A 137 -1.09 8.90 -9.97
C LEU A 137 -1.47 10.39 -9.96
N LYS A 138 -2.55 10.77 -10.67
CA LYS A 138 -3.04 12.15 -10.68
C LYS A 138 -3.53 12.62 -9.30
N ILE A 139 -4.15 11.73 -8.52
CA ILE A 139 -4.60 12.01 -7.15
C ILE A 139 -3.39 12.12 -6.23
N LEU A 140 -2.50 11.13 -6.23
CA LEU A 140 -1.35 11.04 -5.29
C LEU A 140 -0.34 12.17 -5.46
N ARG A 141 -0.19 12.75 -6.66
CA ARG A 141 0.65 13.95 -6.87
C ARG A 141 0.12 15.22 -6.19
N ARG A 142 -1.13 15.20 -5.71
CA ARG A 142 -1.85 16.35 -5.13
C ARG A 142 -2.26 16.15 -3.67
N VAL A 143 -1.92 14.99 -3.10
CA VAL A 143 -2.04 14.64 -1.68
C VAL A 143 -0.66 14.79 -1.07
#